data_AF-A0A7D5SF58-F1
#
_entry.id   AF-A0A7D5SF58-F1
#
_cell.length_a   1.000
_cell.length_b   1.000
_cell.length_c   1.000
_cell.angle_alpha   90.00
_cell.angle_beta   90.00
_cell.angle_gamma   90.00
#
_symmetry.space_group_name_H-M   'P 1'
#
loop_
_entity.id
_entity.type
_entity.pdbx_description
1 polymer ?
#
loop_
_entity_poly.entity_id
_entity_poly.type
_entity_poly.pdbx_seq_one_letter_code
_entity_poly.pdbx_strand_id
1 'polypeptide(L)'
;MVIGSHAADNFSFGGVNDIVYIGYKAGASADGVNNTFVGCQAGMNNVPGADENVFVGWHTGMNNAGLHNTFVGNLSGVNNNGFQNTFVGIGSGMNAGGIYNASLGGGSGPINNTISNSVAIGNNAVTMNSNQMILG
;
A
#
# COMPACT_ATOMS: atom_id res chain seq x y z
N MET A 1 -4.68 17.08 5.15
CA MET A 1 -3.78 17.33 6.31
C MET A 1 -2.39 16.81 5.98
N VAL A 2 -1.34 17.64 6.14
CA VAL A 2 0.05 17.25 5.85
C VAL A 2 0.93 17.62 7.05
N ILE A 3 1.67 16.65 7.60
CA ILE A 3 2.53 16.81 8.78
C ILE A 3 3.86 16.05 8.56
N GLY A 4 4.99 16.72 8.75
CA GLY A 4 6.33 16.12 8.63
C GLY A 4 7.17 16.80 7.55
N SER A 5 8.49 16.69 7.65
CA SER A 5 9.38 17.28 6.65
C SER A 5 9.31 16.51 5.33
N HIS A 6 9.23 17.23 4.22
CA HIS A 6 9.15 16.70 2.86
C HIS A 6 7.86 15.88 2.55
N ALA A 7 6.84 15.97 3.41
CA ALA A 7 5.55 15.36 3.12
C ALA A 7 4.82 16.17 2.04
N ALA A 8 4.25 15.49 1.04
CA ALA A 8 3.54 16.11 -0.09
C ALA A 8 4.37 17.08 -0.97
N ASP A 9 5.71 16.92 -1.06
CA ASP A 9 6.60 17.87 -1.77
C ASP A 9 6.19 18.19 -3.22
N ASN A 10 5.69 17.19 -3.97
CA ASN A 10 5.28 17.35 -5.37
C ASN A 10 3.76 17.56 -5.55
N PHE A 11 3.02 17.86 -4.48
CA PHE A 11 1.58 18.01 -4.55
C PHE A 11 1.19 19.32 -5.24
N SER A 12 0.48 19.24 -6.36
CA SER A 12 -0.10 20.41 -7.04
C SER A 12 -1.48 20.70 -6.44
N PHE A 13 -1.65 21.88 -5.84
CA PHE A 13 -2.92 22.35 -5.26
C PHE A 13 -3.95 22.69 -6.36
N GLY A 14 -4.36 21.70 -7.14
CA GLY A 14 -5.34 21.78 -8.22
C GLY A 14 -6.62 21.03 -7.88
N GLY A 15 -7.31 21.44 -6.81
CA GLY A 15 -8.56 20.83 -6.35
C GLY A 15 -8.35 20.02 -5.06
N VAL A 16 -8.86 20.55 -3.95
CA VAL A 16 -8.83 19.86 -2.64
C VAL A 16 -9.49 18.48 -2.78
N ASN A 17 -8.73 17.43 -2.47
CA ASN A 17 -9.29 16.12 -2.22
C ASN A 17 -8.63 15.53 -0.97
N ASP A 18 -9.38 14.74 -0.21
CA ASP A 18 -9.14 14.43 1.20
C ASP A 18 -7.85 13.63 1.43
N ILE A 19 -6.69 14.30 1.49
CA ILE A 19 -5.40 13.67 1.80
C ILE A 19 -5.08 13.77 3.30
N VAL A 20 -4.43 12.73 3.84
CA VAL A 20 -3.82 12.73 5.17
C VAL A 20 -2.41 12.16 5.06
N TYR A 21 -1.39 13.02 4.99
CA TYR A 21 0.02 12.61 4.92
C TYR A 21 0.75 12.98 6.21
N ILE A 22 1.24 11.98 6.95
CA ILE A 22 1.90 12.19 8.25
C ILE A 22 3.21 11.38 8.28
N GLY A 23 4.35 12.07 8.31
CA GLY A 23 5.68 11.46 8.42
C GLY A 23 6.70 12.07 7.47
N TYR A 24 7.98 11.80 7.71
CA TYR A 24 9.06 12.21 6.80
C TYR A 24 8.82 11.62 5.41
N LYS A 25 8.74 12.48 4.38
CA LYS A 25 8.50 12.08 2.98
C LYS A 25 7.23 11.25 2.72
N ALA A 26 6.24 11.32 3.60
CA ALA A 26 4.95 10.68 3.34
C ALA A 26 4.30 11.33 2.09
N GLY A 27 3.92 10.52 1.11
CA GLY A 27 3.29 11.00 -0.13
C GLY A 27 4.12 12.00 -0.93
N ALA A 28 5.46 12.01 -0.81
CA ALA A 28 6.31 13.04 -1.41
C ALA A 28 6.11 13.21 -2.93
N SER A 29 5.88 12.11 -3.66
CA SER A 29 5.59 12.11 -5.11
C SER A 29 4.13 11.81 -5.46
N ALA A 30 3.25 11.71 -4.46
CA ALA A 30 1.85 11.40 -4.70
C ALA A 30 1.07 12.68 -5.03
N ASP A 31 0.37 12.70 -6.16
CA ASP A 31 -0.56 13.77 -6.59
C ASP A 31 -2.03 13.30 -6.63
N GLY A 32 -2.26 12.01 -6.30
CA GLY A 32 -3.58 11.42 -6.25
C GLY A 32 -4.44 11.88 -5.07
N VAL A 33 -5.72 11.58 -5.16
CA VAL A 33 -6.78 12.06 -4.29
C VAL A 33 -7.22 11.02 -3.25
N ASN A 34 -7.83 11.46 -2.15
CA ASN A 34 -8.42 10.58 -1.11
C ASN A 34 -7.44 9.60 -0.45
N ASN A 35 -6.16 9.97 -0.38
CA ASN A 35 -5.10 9.11 0.14
C ASN A 35 -4.82 9.38 1.64
N THR A 36 -4.67 8.33 2.43
CA THR A 36 -4.21 8.42 3.83
C THR A 36 -2.89 7.69 4.00
N PHE A 37 -1.80 8.44 4.13
CA PHE A 37 -0.44 7.91 4.32
C PHE A 37 0.13 8.35 5.68
N VAL A 38 0.36 7.38 6.57
CA VAL A 38 0.86 7.63 7.92
C VAL A 38 2.10 6.77 8.17
N GLY A 39 3.27 7.40 8.19
CA GLY A 39 4.55 6.75 8.42
C GLY A 39 5.68 7.41 7.62
N CYS A 40 6.91 7.22 8.07
CA CYS A 40 8.07 7.67 7.32
C CYS A 40 8.16 6.90 5.98
N GLN A 41 8.17 7.67 4.89
CA GLN A 41 8.21 7.22 3.49
C GLN A 41 7.01 6.36 3.05
N ALA A 42 5.87 6.45 3.76
CA ALA A 42 4.63 5.84 3.30
C ALA A 42 4.16 6.52 1.99
N GLY A 43 3.92 5.74 0.93
CA GLY A 43 3.50 6.27 -0.38
C GLY A 43 4.48 7.24 -1.05
N MET A 44 5.78 7.20 -0.70
CA MET A 44 6.76 8.22 -1.13
C MET A 44 6.92 8.34 -2.65
N ASN A 45 6.94 7.23 -3.37
CA ASN A 45 7.21 7.14 -4.81
C ASN A 45 5.99 6.62 -5.58
N ASN A 46 4.78 7.02 -5.17
CA ASN A 46 3.60 6.64 -5.93
C ASN A 46 3.59 7.26 -7.33
N VAL A 47 3.02 6.53 -8.29
CA VAL A 47 2.83 7.02 -9.66
C VAL A 47 1.74 8.10 -9.68
N PRO A 48 1.84 9.09 -10.59
CA PRO A 48 0.78 10.08 -10.78
C PRO A 48 -0.62 9.48 -10.93
N GLY A 49 -1.61 10.03 -10.23
CA GLY A 49 -3.01 9.57 -10.21
C GLY A 49 -3.30 8.38 -9.30
N ALA A 50 -2.39 8.04 -8.37
CA ALA A 50 -2.61 6.97 -7.41
C ALA A 50 -3.63 7.38 -6.32
N ASP A 51 -4.91 7.10 -6.54
CA ASP A 51 -6.05 7.52 -5.73
C ASP A 51 -6.57 6.45 -4.74
N GLU A 52 -7.19 6.95 -3.68
CA GLU A 52 -7.94 6.20 -2.65
C GLU A 52 -7.14 5.07 -1.96
N ASN A 53 -5.87 5.34 -1.68
CA ASN A 53 -5.00 4.40 -0.97
C ASN A 53 -4.88 4.74 0.52
N VAL A 54 -4.85 3.72 1.37
CA VAL A 54 -4.62 3.85 2.83
C VAL A 54 -3.36 3.11 3.21
N PHE A 55 -2.28 3.82 3.52
CA PHE A 55 -0.98 3.25 3.90
C PHE A 55 -0.58 3.68 5.31
N VAL A 56 -0.38 2.72 6.20
CA VAL A 56 -0.01 2.99 7.60
C VAL A 56 1.19 2.14 7.99
N GLY A 57 2.34 2.78 8.24
CA GLY A 57 3.59 2.15 8.65
C GLY A 57 4.83 2.71 7.95
N TRP A 58 6.01 2.30 8.41
CA TRP A 58 7.29 2.65 7.78
C TRP A 58 7.43 1.95 6.43
N HIS A 59 7.70 2.72 5.36
CA HIS A 59 7.83 2.26 3.97
C HIS A 59 6.59 1.53 3.39
N THR A 60 5.43 1.65 4.02
CA THR A 60 4.19 1.04 3.54
C THR A 60 3.79 1.65 2.20
N GLY A 61 3.57 0.81 1.19
CA GLY A 61 3.21 1.28 -0.16
C GLY A 61 4.25 2.22 -0.79
N MET A 62 5.54 2.15 -0.41
CA MET A 62 6.55 3.14 -0.83
C MET A 62 6.62 3.31 -2.36
N ASN A 63 6.56 2.21 -3.11
CA ASN A 63 6.54 2.18 -4.56
C ASN A 63 5.22 1.56 -5.02
N ASN A 64 4.13 2.33 -4.99
CA ASN A 64 2.83 1.87 -5.42
C ASN A 64 2.33 2.58 -6.69
N ALA A 65 1.93 1.80 -7.68
CA ALA A 65 1.26 2.28 -8.90
C ALA A 65 -0.25 1.99 -8.93
N GLY A 66 -0.75 1.23 -7.94
CA GLY A 66 -2.14 0.82 -7.86
C GLY A 66 -3.06 1.82 -7.15
N LEU A 67 -4.36 1.56 -7.28
CA LEU A 67 -5.46 2.34 -6.69
C LEU A 67 -6.23 1.48 -5.70
N HIS A 68 -6.95 2.14 -4.79
CA HIS A 68 -7.91 1.51 -3.88
C HIS A 68 -7.28 0.44 -2.98
N ASN A 69 -6.01 0.62 -2.61
CA ASN A 69 -5.30 -0.34 -1.77
C ASN A 69 -5.34 0.08 -0.29
N THR A 70 -5.44 -0.91 0.61
CA THR A 70 -5.33 -0.69 2.07
C THR A 70 -4.17 -1.51 2.62
N PHE A 71 -3.08 -0.85 3.01
CA PHE A 71 -1.89 -1.48 3.58
C PHE A 71 -1.61 -0.96 4.99
N VAL A 72 -1.51 -1.86 5.96
CA VAL A 72 -1.26 -1.53 7.37
C VAL A 72 -0.16 -2.44 7.92
N GLY A 73 0.96 -1.85 8.32
CA GLY A 73 2.13 -2.56 8.83
C GLY A 73 3.41 -2.10 8.14
N ASN A 74 4.52 -2.08 8.91
CA ASN A 74 5.83 -1.74 8.36
C ASN A 74 6.16 -2.65 7.17
N LEU A 75 6.62 -2.06 6.08
CA LEU A 75 6.97 -2.76 4.84
C LEU A 75 5.80 -3.52 4.17
N SER A 76 4.55 -3.25 4.54
CA SER A 76 3.40 -3.83 3.86
C SER A 76 3.25 -3.22 2.45
N GLY A 77 3.10 -4.06 1.44
CA GLY A 77 2.89 -3.61 0.05
C GLY A 77 3.98 -2.68 -0.51
N VAL A 78 5.24 -2.80 -0.07
CA VAL A 78 6.34 -1.88 -0.45
C VAL A 78 6.44 -1.67 -1.95
N ASN A 79 6.35 -2.76 -2.72
CA ASN A 79 6.33 -2.73 -4.18
C ASN A 79 5.00 -3.30 -4.65
N ASN A 80 4.05 -2.44 -5.01
CA ASN A 80 2.74 -2.88 -5.46
C ASN A 80 2.24 -2.12 -6.70
N ASN A 81 1.99 -2.85 -7.77
CA ASN A 81 1.43 -2.29 -9.01
C ASN A 81 -0.03 -2.70 -9.25
N GLY A 82 -0.60 -3.47 -8.34
CA GLY A 82 -1.95 -4.00 -8.38
C GLY A 82 -2.95 -3.12 -7.62
N PHE A 83 -4.22 -3.30 -7.96
CA PHE A 83 -5.35 -2.52 -7.49
C PHE A 83 -6.21 -3.34 -6.52
N GLN A 84 -6.89 -2.66 -5.60
CA GLN A 84 -7.91 -3.27 -4.72
C GLN A 84 -7.36 -4.41 -3.86
N ASN A 85 -6.12 -4.26 -3.37
CA ASN A 85 -5.53 -5.19 -2.41
C ASN A 85 -5.67 -4.67 -0.98
N THR A 86 -5.82 -5.59 -0.02
CA THR A 86 -5.82 -5.29 1.41
C THR A 86 -4.75 -6.11 2.12
N PHE A 87 -3.73 -5.47 2.67
CA PHE A 87 -2.64 -6.15 3.39
C PHE A 87 -2.48 -5.60 4.80
N VAL A 88 -2.53 -6.47 5.79
CA VAL A 88 -2.45 -6.09 7.19
C VAL A 88 -1.43 -6.98 7.90
N GLY A 89 -0.29 -6.42 8.25
CA GLY A 89 0.82 -7.10 8.90
C GLY A 89 2.18 -6.59 8.43
N ILE A 90 3.20 -6.74 9.29
CA ILE A 90 4.59 -6.38 8.93
C ILE A 90 5.03 -7.20 7.72
N GLY A 91 5.43 -6.55 6.63
CA GLY A 91 5.88 -7.21 5.40
C GLY A 91 4.78 -7.94 4.62
N SER A 92 3.50 -7.73 4.94
CA SER A 92 2.40 -8.38 4.22
C SER A 92 2.31 -7.88 2.78
N GLY A 93 2.17 -8.79 1.82
CA GLY A 93 2.08 -8.49 0.40
C GLY A 93 3.22 -7.63 -0.16
N MET A 94 4.43 -7.72 0.43
CA MET A 94 5.58 -6.84 0.12
C MET A 94 5.87 -6.66 -1.37
N ASN A 95 5.62 -7.69 -2.20
CA ASN A 95 5.84 -7.69 -3.65
C ASN A 95 4.60 -8.13 -4.44
N ALA A 96 3.40 -7.86 -3.92
CA ALA A 96 2.16 -8.17 -4.61
C ALA A 96 1.92 -7.15 -5.73
N GLY A 97 1.54 -7.60 -6.92
CA GLY A 97 1.18 -6.73 -8.04
C GLY A 97 -0.04 -7.21 -8.82
N GLY A 98 -0.62 -8.34 -8.41
CA GLY A 98 -1.94 -8.74 -8.86
C GLY A 98 -3.03 -7.99 -8.11
N ILE A 99 -4.28 -8.30 -8.44
CA ILE A 99 -5.45 -7.54 -8.01
C ILE A 99 -6.34 -8.35 -7.07
N TYR A 100 -7.14 -7.68 -6.26
CA TYR A 100 -8.14 -8.32 -5.39
C TYR A 100 -7.57 -9.35 -4.40
N ASN A 101 -6.36 -9.11 -3.88
CA ASN A 101 -5.80 -9.96 -2.83
C ASN A 101 -6.08 -9.39 -1.44
N ALA A 102 -6.35 -10.26 -0.48
CA ALA A 102 -6.45 -9.91 0.93
C ALA A 102 -5.41 -10.71 1.73
N SER A 103 -4.68 -10.06 2.63
CA SER A 103 -3.68 -10.72 3.47
C SER A 103 -3.68 -10.15 4.88
N LEU A 104 -3.69 -11.03 5.88
CA LEU A 104 -3.73 -10.68 7.29
C LEU A 104 -2.70 -11.53 8.05
N GLY A 105 -1.62 -10.91 8.50
CA GLY A 105 -0.52 -11.54 9.24
C GLY A 105 0.84 -11.03 8.78
N GLY A 106 1.84 -11.03 9.67
CA GLY A 106 3.21 -10.66 9.31
C GLY A 106 3.78 -11.64 8.27
N GLY A 107 4.39 -11.12 7.20
CA GLY A 107 4.93 -11.90 6.08
C GLY A 107 3.88 -12.63 5.24
N SER A 108 2.58 -12.35 5.44
CA SER A 108 1.51 -13.01 4.71
C SER A 108 1.29 -12.42 3.31
N GLY A 109 0.73 -13.21 2.39
CA GLY A 109 0.22 -12.74 1.11
C GLY A 109 0.79 -13.46 -0.11
N PRO A 110 0.60 -12.92 -1.32
CA PRO A 110 1.05 -13.58 -2.54
C PRO A 110 2.59 -13.57 -2.66
N ILE A 111 3.17 -14.67 -3.13
CA ILE A 111 4.63 -14.78 -3.35
C ILE A 111 5.18 -13.92 -4.48
N ASN A 112 4.33 -13.46 -5.38
CA ASN A 112 4.75 -12.74 -6.58
C ASN A 112 3.68 -11.74 -7.04
N ASN A 113 4.00 -11.03 -8.11
CA ASN A 113 3.21 -9.92 -8.61
C ASN A 113 2.11 -10.30 -9.62
N THR A 114 1.83 -11.59 -9.86
CA THR A 114 0.80 -12.02 -10.81
C THR A 114 -0.41 -12.67 -10.15
N ILE A 115 -0.28 -13.06 -8.87
CA ILE A 115 -1.35 -13.70 -8.10
C ILE A 115 -2.47 -12.70 -7.80
N SER A 116 -3.70 -13.08 -8.14
CA SER A 116 -4.90 -12.27 -7.97
C SER A 116 -6.01 -13.07 -7.29
N ASN A 117 -7.04 -12.39 -6.79
CA ASN A 117 -8.23 -13.00 -6.18
C ASN A 117 -7.90 -13.98 -5.05
N SER A 118 -6.88 -13.69 -4.23
CA SER A 118 -6.40 -14.65 -3.24
C SER A 118 -6.41 -14.10 -1.82
N VAL A 119 -6.67 -14.97 -0.85
CA VAL A 119 -6.77 -14.64 0.58
C VAL A 119 -5.72 -15.42 1.36
N ALA A 120 -4.91 -14.73 2.17
CA ALA A 120 -3.94 -15.35 3.07
C ALA A 120 -4.11 -14.83 4.50
N ILE A 121 -4.48 -15.68 5.45
CA ILE A 121 -4.68 -15.28 6.85
C ILE A 121 -3.76 -16.12 7.73
N GLY A 122 -2.82 -15.47 8.41
CA GLY A 122 -1.81 -16.15 9.20
C GLY A 122 -0.43 -15.53 9.17
N ASN A 123 0.39 -15.77 10.20
CA ASN A 123 1.80 -15.38 10.14
C ASN A 123 2.52 -16.27 9.10
N ASN A 124 3.13 -15.65 8.09
CA ASN A 124 3.72 -16.33 6.93
C ASN A 124 2.75 -17.21 6.13
N ALA A 125 1.43 -16.97 6.21
CA ALA A 125 0.48 -17.60 5.30
C ALA A 125 0.64 -17.00 3.89
N VAL A 126 0.85 -17.85 2.88
CA VAL A 126 1.33 -17.40 1.58
C VAL A 126 0.60 -18.09 0.44
N THR A 127 0.01 -17.31 -0.46
CA THR A 127 -0.66 -17.83 -1.68
C THR A 127 0.34 -17.99 -2.81
N MET A 128 0.23 -19.09 -3.55
CA MET A 128 1.12 -19.45 -4.65
C MET A 128 0.43 -19.41 -6.01
N ASN A 129 -0.91 -19.42 -6.04
CA ASN A 129 -1.73 -19.29 -7.23
C ASN A 129 -2.87 -18.31 -6.99
N SER A 130 -3.44 -17.81 -8.09
CA SER A 130 -4.67 -17.04 -8.06
C SER A 130 -5.87 -17.87 -7.62
N ASN A 131 -6.91 -17.21 -7.10
CA ASN A 131 -8.16 -17.84 -6.66
C ASN A 131 -7.94 -18.86 -5.50
N GLN A 132 -7.02 -18.56 -4.59
CA GLN A 132 -6.73 -19.42 -3.44
C GLN A 132 -7.10 -18.74 -2.12
N MET A 133 -7.49 -19.55 -1.13
CA MET A 133 -7.57 -19.14 0.28
C MET A 133 -6.66 -20.03 1.11
N ILE A 134 -5.80 -19.43 1.93
CA ILE A 134 -4.88 -20.12 2.83
C ILE A 134 -5.02 -19.54 4.24
N LEU A 135 -5.08 -20.45 5.22
CA LEU A 135 -5.15 -20.14 6.66
C LEU A 135 -3.94 -20.79 7.34
N GLY A 136 -3.23 -20.08 8.23
CA GLY A 136 -1.97 -20.55 8.84
C GLY A 136 -1.59 -19.91 10.17
#